data_AF-A0A3D0UUL0-F1
#
_entry.id   AF-A0A3D0UUL0-F1
#
_cell.length_a   1.000
_cell.length_b   1.000
_cell.length_c   1.000
_cell.angle_alpha   90.00
_cell.angle_beta   90.00
_cell.angle_gamma   90.00
#
_symmetry.space_group_name_H-M   'P 1'
#
loop_
_entity.id
_entity.type
_entity.pdbx_description
1 polymer ?
#
loop_
_entity_poly.entity_id
_entity_poly.type
_entity_poly.pdbx_seq_one_letter_code
_entity_poly.pdbx_strand_id
1 'polypeptide(L)'
;MPMKVILKQNEKEFVFEIKLHLSTKPEELKMETMEFYVKYTGKIPQGDHYEMEIVQLPKEAEGVKLHIHPVPEKGNFVCFTHQIPDEEKVELFFSVWALGSLYTILTKDPFENYLHKCKNNSEEFAAALKNEFGIEIVSIQK
;
A
#
# COMPACT_ATOMS: atom_id res chain seq x y z
N MET A 1 -1.33 -5.20 -14.75
CA MET A 1 0.13 -5.14 -14.86
C MET A 1 0.71 -5.30 -13.46
N PRO A 2 1.77 -6.10 -13.24
CA PRO A 2 2.44 -6.14 -11.95
C PRO A 2 3.24 -4.83 -11.73
N MET A 3 3.24 -4.30 -10.52
CA MET A 3 4.07 -3.17 -10.11
C MET A 3 4.88 -3.59 -8.90
N LYS A 4 6.17 -3.24 -8.89
CA LYS A 4 7.10 -3.63 -7.84
C LYS A 4 7.83 -2.41 -7.30
N VAL A 5 7.88 -2.32 -5.97
CA VAL A 5 8.68 -1.33 -5.23
C VAL A 5 9.79 -2.08 -4.52
N ILE A 6 11.03 -1.69 -4.81
CA ILE A 6 12.24 -2.18 -4.15
C ILE A 6 12.68 -1.12 -3.15
N LEU A 7 12.64 -1.49 -1.88
CA LEU A 7 13.13 -0.68 -0.78
C LEU A 7 14.47 -1.21 -0.29
N LYS A 8 15.24 -0.33 0.32
CA LYS A 8 16.49 -0.67 0.99
C LYS A 8 16.46 -0.16 2.42
N GLN A 9 16.95 -0.98 3.34
CA GLN A 9 17.33 -0.56 4.69
C GLN A 9 18.76 -0.99 4.94
N ASN A 10 19.65 -0.01 5.12
CA ASN A 10 21.10 -0.24 5.15
C ASN A 10 21.58 -1.03 3.92
N GLU A 11 22.11 -2.24 4.05
CA GLU A 11 22.56 -3.06 2.91
C GLU A 11 21.51 -4.09 2.43
N LYS A 12 20.34 -4.14 3.07
CA LYS A 12 19.33 -5.16 2.81
C LYS A 12 18.21 -4.61 1.92
N GLU A 13 17.83 -5.39 0.93
CA GLU A 13 16.73 -5.09 0.02
C GLU A 13 15.43 -5.79 0.44
N PHE A 14 14.32 -5.10 0.21
CA PHE A 14 12.96 -5.56 0.50
C PHE A 14 12.10 -5.31 -0.73
N VAL A 15 11.32 -6.32 -1.10
CA VAL A 15 10.50 -6.31 -2.31
C VAL A 15 9.03 -6.36 -1.93
N PHE A 16 8.28 -5.38 -2.43
CA PHE A 16 6.82 -5.37 -2.42
C PHE A 16 6.34 -5.41 -3.86
N GLU A 17 5.42 -6.32 -4.15
CA GLU A 17 4.86 -6.49 -5.49
C GLU A 17 3.34 -6.56 -5.42
N ILE A 18 2.70 -5.84 -6.34
CA ILE A 18 1.24 -5.81 -6.51
C ILE A 18 0.86 -6.09 -7.95
N LYS A 19 -0.39 -6.49 -8.15
CA LYS A 19 -1.07 -6.55 -9.44
C LYS A 19 -2.23 -5.56 -9.41
N LEU A 20 -2.28 -4.72 -10.44
CA LEU A 20 -3.32 -3.70 -10.58
C LEU A 20 -4.59 -4.26 -11.22
N HIS A 21 -5.73 -3.93 -10.63
CA HIS A 21 -7.06 -4.19 -11.17
C HIS A 21 -7.80 -2.86 -11.34
N LEU A 22 -8.08 -2.49 -12.59
CA LEU A 22 -8.92 -1.33 -12.89
C LEU A 22 -10.39 -1.76 -12.87
N SER A 23 -11.18 -1.02 -12.12
CA SER A 23 -12.63 -1.06 -12.12
C SER A 23 -13.15 0.30 -12.59
N THR A 24 -14.03 0.31 -13.58
CA THR A 24 -14.71 1.52 -14.07
C THR A 24 -16.10 1.67 -13.46
N LYS A 25 -16.60 0.60 -12.85
CA LYS A 25 -17.91 0.53 -12.19
C LYS A 25 -17.83 -0.22 -10.86
N PRO A 26 -18.73 0.07 -9.90
CA PRO A 26 -18.78 -0.61 -8.61
C PRO A 26 -18.83 -2.15 -8.68
N GLU A 27 -19.54 -2.71 -9.64
CA GLU A 27 -19.68 -4.16 -9.82
C GLU A 27 -18.38 -4.86 -10.28
N GLU A 28 -17.38 -4.10 -10.75
CA GLU A 28 -16.11 -4.64 -11.25
C GLU A 28 -15.06 -4.82 -10.14
N LEU A 29 -15.29 -4.17 -8.98
CA LEU A 29 -14.42 -4.17 -7.81
C LEU A 29 -14.05 -5.60 -7.37
N LYS A 30 -12.81 -5.78 -6.93
CA LYS A 30 -12.23 -7.06 -6.53
C LYS A 30 -12.28 -7.26 -5.02
N MET A 31 -12.00 -6.22 -4.24
CA MET A 31 -12.26 -6.22 -2.80
C MET A 31 -13.77 -6.30 -2.60
N GLU A 32 -14.28 -7.27 -1.84
CA GLU A 32 -15.73 -7.58 -1.77
C GLU A 32 -16.61 -6.35 -1.43
N THR A 33 -17.53 -6.03 -2.34
CA THR A 33 -17.45 -4.86 -3.24
C THR A 33 -18.20 -3.61 -2.84
N MET A 34 -19.02 -3.67 -1.81
CA MET A 34 -19.69 -2.47 -1.30
C MET A 34 -19.58 -2.40 0.21
N GLU A 35 -19.65 -3.53 0.89
CA GLU A 35 -19.61 -3.57 2.34
C GLU A 35 -18.32 -2.99 2.89
N PHE A 36 -17.16 -3.31 2.30
CA PHE A 36 -15.90 -2.69 2.72
C PHE A 36 -15.96 -1.15 2.59
N TYR A 37 -16.23 -0.64 1.39
CA TYR A 37 -16.28 0.80 1.14
C TYR A 37 -17.37 1.50 1.95
N VAL A 38 -18.59 0.96 1.98
CA VAL A 38 -19.71 1.50 2.79
C VAL A 38 -19.36 1.49 4.28
N LYS A 39 -18.76 0.41 4.79
CA LYS A 39 -18.39 0.30 6.21
C LYS A 39 -17.34 1.33 6.61
N TYR A 40 -16.35 1.59 5.75
CA TYR A 40 -15.20 2.44 6.11
C TYR A 40 -15.31 3.89 5.62
N THR A 41 -16.11 4.19 4.60
CA THR A 41 -16.27 5.56 4.06
C THR A 41 -17.71 5.98 3.80
N GLY A 42 -18.68 5.06 3.87
CA GLY A 42 -20.06 5.31 3.49
C GLY A 42 -20.27 5.58 2.00
N LYS A 43 -19.24 5.42 1.16
CA LYS A 43 -19.28 5.74 -0.27
C LYS A 43 -18.52 4.71 -1.08
N ILE A 44 -19.12 4.27 -2.17
CA ILE A 44 -18.48 3.36 -3.12
C ILE A 44 -17.82 4.20 -4.22
N PRO A 45 -16.55 3.96 -4.57
CA PRO A 45 -15.88 4.64 -5.68
C PRO A 45 -16.73 4.64 -6.96
N GLN A 46 -16.80 5.79 -7.65
CA GLN A 46 -17.56 5.95 -8.88
C GLN A 46 -16.61 6.32 -10.03
N GLY A 47 -16.65 5.58 -11.13
CA GLY A 47 -15.69 5.71 -12.23
C GLY A 47 -14.40 4.96 -11.97
N ASP A 48 -13.33 5.35 -12.66
CA ASP A 48 -12.06 4.64 -12.64
C ASP A 48 -11.48 4.50 -11.23
N HIS A 49 -11.15 3.27 -10.86
CA HIS A 49 -10.58 2.92 -9.58
C HIS A 49 -9.61 1.74 -9.72
N TYR A 50 -8.38 1.93 -9.29
CA TYR A 50 -7.38 0.89 -9.19
C TYR A 50 -7.36 0.24 -7.80
N GLU A 51 -7.51 -1.07 -7.77
CA GLU A 51 -7.26 -1.93 -6.61
C GLU A 51 -5.91 -2.64 -6.77
N MET A 52 -5.19 -2.80 -5.65
CA MET A 52 -3.83 -3.32 -5.62
C MET A 52 -3.82 -4.66 -4.90
N GLU A 53 -3.84 -5.75 -5.67
CA GLU A 53 -3.69 -7.10 -5.15
C GLU A 53 -2.21 -7.34 -4.82
N ILE A 54 -1.90 -7.73 -3.60
CA ILE A 54 -0.56 -8.01 -3.12
C ILE A 54 -0.12 -9.38 -3.64
N VAL A 55 0.91 -9.36 -4.49
CA VAL A 55 1.53 -10.55 -5.09
C VAL A 55 2.70 -11.03 -4.22
N GLN A 56 3.51 -10.09 -3.72
CA GLN A 56 4.69 -10.40 -2.91
C GLN A 56 4.87 -9.39 -1.77
N LEU A 57 5.23 -9.91 -0.60
CA LEU A 57 5.74 -9.16 0.54
C LEU A 57 7.15 -9.64 0.88
N PRO A 58 7.97 -8.82 1.56
CA PRO A 58 9.20 -9.32 2.17
C PRO A 58 8.88 -10.42 3.20
N LYS A 59 9.76 -11.41 3.35
CA LYS A 59 9.56 -12.55 4.27
C LYS A 59 9.39 -12.09 5.72
N GLU A 60 10.02 -10.97 6.07
CA GLU A 60 9.98 -10.32 7.37
C GLU A 60 8.57 -9.80 7.73
N ALA A 61 7.66 -9.72 6.76
CA ALA A 61 6.26 -9.39 7.00
C ALA A 61 5.47 -10.53 7.68
N GLU A 62 6.01 -11.75 7.73
CA GLU A 62 5.32 -12.88 8.35
C GLU A 62 5.02 -12.60 9.84
N GLY A 63 3.74 -12.77 10.23
CA GLY A 63 3.27 -12.48 11.58
C GLY A 63 3.16 -10.99 11.94
N VAL A 64 3.45 -10.07 11.01
CA VAL A 64 3.28 -8.62 11.21
C VAL A 64 1.90 -8.18 10.72
N LYS A 65 1.18 -7.44 11.56
CA LYS A 65 -0.09 -6.84 11.16
C LYS A 65 0.16 -5.62 10.28
N LEU A 66 -0.12 -5.77 8.99
CA LEU A 66 -0.04 -4.70 7.98
C LEU A 66 -1.43 -4.22 7.55
N HIS A 67 -1.49 -3.09 6.86
CA HIS A 67 -2.73 -2.57 6.24
C HIS A 67 -3.08 -3.36 4.99
N ILE A 68 -3.59 -4.56 5.23
CA ILE A 68 -3.99 -5.54 4.22
C ILE A 68 -5.45 -5.89 4.45
N HIS A 69 -6.20 -5.94 3.35
CA HIS A 69 -7.55 -6.47 3.32
C HIS A 69 -7.54 -7.86 2.68
N PRO A 70 -7.69 -8.94 3.48
CA PRO A 70 -7.81 -10.29 2.94
C PRO A 70 -9.18 -10.48 2.30
N VAL A 71 -9.19 -10.97 1.06
CA VAL A 71 -10.41 -11.31 0.32
C VAL A 71 -10.41 -12.82 0.11
N PRO A 72 -11.39 -13.56 0.69
CA PRO A 72 -11.49 -14.99 0.50
C PRO A 72 -11.42 -15.36 -0.98
N GLU A 73 -10.62 -16.38 -1.32
CA GLU A 73 -10.46 -16.92 -2.68
C GLU A 73 -9.85 -15.97 -3.74
N LYS A 74 -9.71 -14.67 -3.46
CA LYS A 74 -9.16 -13.67 -4.40
C LYS A 74 -7.79 -13.12 -4.00
N GLY A 75 -7.35 -13.35 -2.77
CA GLY A 75 -6.03 -12.94 -2.29
C GLY A 75 -6.07 -11.73 -1.36
N ASN A 76 -4.91 -11.09 -1.19
CA ASN A 76 -4.72 -9.99 -0.26
C ASN A 76 -4.64 -8.68 -1.02
N PHE A 77 -5.29 -7.63 -0.53
CA PHE A 77 -5.26 -6.31 -1.15
C PHE A 77 -4.65 -5.28 -0.20
N VAL A 78 -4.01 -4.26 -0.76
CA VAL A 78 -3.65 -3.09 0.04
C VAL A 78 -4.94 -2.44 0.57
N CYS A 79 -5.06 -2.28 1.88
CA CYS A 79 -6.26 -1.74 2.49
C CYS A 79 -6.34 -0.21 2.28
N PHE A 80 -7.12 0.22 1.30
CA PHE A 80 -7.37 1.62 1.02
C PHE A 80 -8.80 1.84 0.55
N THR A 81 -9.37 3.00 0.88
CA THR A 81 -10.79 3.27 0.65
C THR A 81 -11.07 4.48 -0.22
N HIS A 82 -10.07 5.32 -0.51
CA HIS A 82 -10.25 6.44 -1.42
C HIS A 82 -10.08 5.99 -2.87
N GLN A 83 -10.73 6.71 -3.77
CA GLN A 83 -10.62 6.44 -5.19
C GLN A 83 -9.21 6.76 -5.70
N ILE A 84 -8.59 5.78 -6.36
CA ILE A 84 -7.35 5.91 -7.13
C ILE A 84 -7.68 5.83 -8.63
N PRO A 85 -7.82 6.96 -9.35
CA PRO A 85 -8.33 6.96 -10.72
C PRO A 85 -7.27 6.71 -11.81
N ASP A 86 -5.98 6.75 -11.48
CA ASP A 86 -4.90 6.66 -12.47
C ASP A 86 -3.66 5.94 -11.89
N GLU A 87 -2.82 5.41 -12.77
CA GLU A 87 -1.64 4.62 -12.39
C GLU A 87 -0.52 5.46 -11.74
N GLU A 88 -0.48 6.77 -11.97
CA GLU A 88 0.49 7.66 -11.33
C GLU A 88 0.19 7.78 -9.82
N LYS A 89 -1.09 7.92 -9.46
CA LYS A 89 -1.51 7.88 -8.05
C LYS A 89 -1.33 6.52 -7.41
N VAL A 90 -1.52 5.43 -8.17
CA VAL A 90 -1.18 4.08 -7.69
C VAL A 90 0.28 4.01 -7.29
N GLU A 91 1.19 4.49 -8.16
CA GLU A 91 2.63 4.46 -7.89
C GLU A 91 2.98 5.24 -6.61
N LEU A 92 2.47 6.47 -6.47
CA LEU A 92 2.71 7.28 -5.28
C LEU A 92 2.17 6.58 -4.03
N PHE A 93 0.91 6.14 -4.07
CA PHE A 93 0.26 5.51 -2.93
C PHE A 93 0.94 4.21 -2.53
N PHE A 94 1.22 3.33 -3.48
CA PHE A 94 1.87 2.05 -3.22
C PHE A 94 3.29 2.24 -2.67
N SER A 95 4.02 3.24 -3.19
CA SER A 95 5.34 3.60 -2.68
C SER A 95 5.31 4.03 -1.20
N VAL A 96 4.35 4.90 -0.83
CA VAL A 96 4.18 5.33 0.57
C VAL A 96 3.74 4.17 1.45
N TRP A 97 2.80 3.34 0.97
CA TRP A 97 2.35 2.16 1.70
C TRP A 97 3.46 1.15 1.91
N ALA A 98 4.31 0.91 0.91
CA ALA A 98 5.46 0.01 1.01
C ALA A 98 6.48 0.54 2.03
N LEU A 99 6.80 1.84 1.98
CA LEU A 99 7.68 2.50 2.95
C LEU A 99 7.16 2.34 4.39
N GLY A 100 5.89 2.66 4.61
CA GLY A 100 5.25 2.51 5.92
C GLY A 100 5.16 1.04 6.37
N SER A 101 4.87 0.13 5.45
CA SER A 101 4.84 -1.31 5.74
C SER A 101 6.21 -1.81 6.18
N LEU A 102 7.29 -1.40 5.51
CA LEU A 102 8.65 -1.76 5.92
C LEU A 102 9.00 -1.16 7.29
N TYR A 103 8.64 0.10 7.55
CA TYR A 103 8.78 0.68 8.89
C TYR A 103 8.07 -0.17 9.96
N THR A 104 6.82 -0.57 9.69
CA THR A 104 6.02 -1.39 10.61
C THR A 104 6.66 -2.77 10.82
N ILE A 105 7.18 -3.38 9.76
CA ILE A 105 7.88 -4.67 9.82
C ILE A 105 9.10 -4.61 10.74
N LEU A 106 9.90 -3.55 10.62
CA LEU A 106 11.16 -3.40 11.34
C LEU A 106 10.95 -2.98 12.79
N THR A 107 10.00 -2.08 13.05
CA THR A 107 9.80 -1.46 14.38
C THR A 107 8.68 -2.10 15.19
N LYS A 108 7.78 -2.83 14.54
CA LYS A 108 6.51 -3.33 15.10
C LYS A 108 5.54 -2.21 15.54
N ASP A 109 5.81 -0.94 15.20
CA ASP A 109 4.90 0.19 15.39
C ASP A 109 4.11 0.44 14.09
N PRO A 110 2.77 0.54 14.13
CA PRO A 110 1.97 0.87 12.94
C PRO A 110 2.39 2.19 12.31
N PHE A 111 2.64 2.18 11.00
CA PHE A 111 3.18 3.36 10.32
C PHE A 111 2.24 4.56 10.32
N GLU A 112 0.93 4.37 10.48
CA GLU A 112 -0.05 5.46 10.56
C GLU A 112 0.26 6.40 11.72
N ASN A 113 0.76 5.86 12.84
CA ASN A 113 1.19 6.66 13.99
C ASN A 113 2.34 7.60 13.58
N TYR A 114 3.25 7.10 12.75
CA TYR A 114 4.40 7.84 12.28
C TYR A 114 4.04 8.84 11.18
N LEU A 115 3.21 8.42 10.22
CA LEU A 115 2.66 9.29 9.18
C LEU A 115 1.86 10.47 9.80
N HIS A 116 1.13 10.23 10.89
CA HIS A 116 0.45 11.29 11.62
C HIS A 116 1.43 12.28 12.29
N LYS A 117 2.58 11.82 12.80
CA LYS A 117 3.65 12.72 13.30
C LYS A 117 4.21 13.59 12.17
N CYS A 118 4.26 13.07 10.95
CA CYS A 118 4.59 13.79 9.72
C CYS A 118 3.39 14.57 9.13
N LYS A 119 2.35 14.86 9.93
CA LYS A 119 1.15 15.63 9.53
C LYS A 119 0.44 15.08 8.29
N ASN A 120 0.54 13.77 8.05
CA ASN A 120 0.03 13.09 6.87
C ASN A 120 0.65 13.58 5.53
N ASN A 121 1.86 14.15 5.58
CA ASN A 121 2.61 14.53 4.39
C ASN A 121 3.52 13.36 3.96
N SER A 122 3.30 12.82 2.76
CA SER A 122 4.04 11.68 2.21
C SER A 122 5.51 11.98 1.95
N GLU A 123 5.86 13.21 1.56
CA GLU A 123 7.24 13.61 1.31
C GLU A 123 8.02 13.75 2.61
N GLU A 124 7.44 14.42 3.61
CA GLU A 124 8.02 14.52 4.95
C GLU A 124 8.19 13.14 5.59
N PHE A 125 7.19 12.27 5.42
CA PHE A 125 7.23 10.89 5.89
C PHE A 125 8.34 10.08 5.23
N ALA A 126 8.47 10.13 3.90
CA ALA A 126 9.52 9.43 3.18
C ALA A 126 10.92 9.95 3.57
N ALA A 127 11.08 11.27 3.71
CA ALA A 127 12.33 11.88 4.16
C ALA A 127 12.69 11.46 5.59
N ALA A 128 11.72 11.43 6.50
CA ALA A 128 11.93 10.98 7.89
C ALA A 128 12.32 9.51 7.96
N LEU A 129 11.65 8.63 7.21
CA LEU A 129 12.00 7.20 7.15
C LEU A 129 13.42 6.96 6.63
N LYS A 130 13.85 7.73 5.62
CA LYS A 130 15.23 7.68 5.13
C LYS A 130 16.23 8.15 6.18
N ASN A 131 16.00 9.32 6.77
CA ASN A 131 16.98 9.94 7.67
C ASN A 131 17.10 9.21 9.02
N GLU A 132 15.99 8.71 9.56
CA GLU A 132 15.95 8.15 10.92
C GLU A 132 16.07 6.63 10.93
N PHE A 133 15.59 5.93 9.89
CA PHE A 133 15.55 4.47 9.84
C PHE A 133 16.39 3.89 8.70
N GLY A 134 16.98 4.73 7.85
CA GLY A 134 17.74 4.29 6.69
C GLY A 134 16.89 3.60 5.63
N ILE A 135 15.57 3.82 5.63
CA ILE A 135 14.63 3.20 4.71
C ILE A 135 14.42 4.10 3.49
N GLU A 136 14.71 3.61 2.29
CA GLU A 136 14.50 4.38 1.06
C GLU A 136 14.01 3.52 -0.11
N ILE A 137 13.32 4.16 -1.06
CA ILE A 137 12.95 3.55 -2.35
C ILE A 137 14.18 3.58 -3.26
N VAL A 138 14.55 2.42 -3.80
CA VAL A 138 15.67 2.29 -4.74
C VAL A 138 15.17 2.18 -6.18
N SER A 139 14.04 1.50 -6.39
CA SER A 139 13.49 1.27 -7.72
C SER A 139 12.00 1.05 -7.67
N ILE A 140 11.30 1.55 -8.69
CA ILE A 140 9.91 1.26 -8.99
C ILE A 140 9.89 0.64 -10.40
N GLN A 141 9.24 -0.52 -10.54
CA GLN A 141 9.16 -1.28 -11.79
C GLN A 141 7.69 -1.49 -12.15
N LYS A 142 7.35 -1.27 -13.42
CA LYS A 142 6.02 -1.42 -14.01
C LYS A 142 6.06 -2.44 -15.14
#